data_AF-A0A367Y7C5-F1
#
_entry.id   AF-A0A367Y7C5-F1
#
_cell.length_a   1.000
_cell.length_b   1.000
_cell.length_c   1.000
_cell.angle_alpha   90.00
_cell.angle_beta   90.00
_cell.angle_gamma   90.00
#
_symmetry.space_group_name_H-M   'P 1'
#
loop_
_entity.id
_entity.type
_entity.pdbx_description
1 polymer ?
#
loop_
_entity_poly.entity_id
_entity_poly.type
_entity_poly.pdbx_seq_one_letter_code
_entity_poly.pdbx_strand_id
1 'polypeptide(L)' 'MKNVVWFLLGIIGGFVAAHFMNKDPRGHELLASIDARVNDFTGALTDAYRAEVERESAQ' A
#
# COMPACT_ATOMS: atom_id res chain seq x y z
N MET A 1 10.77 24.02 -17.18
CA MET A 1 10.81 23.88 -15.71
C MET A 1 10.22 22.56 -15.18
N LYS A 2 9.89 21.57 -16.02
CA LYS A 2 9.25 20.30 -15.58
C LYS A 2 10.15 19.43 -14.71
N ASN A 3 11.47 19.45 -14.95
CA ASN A 3 12.42 18.67 -14.16
C ASN A 3 12.54 19.20 -12.73
N VAL A 4 12.40 20.51 -12.56
CA VAL A 4 12.36 21.16 -11.24
C VAL A 4 11.09 20.75 -10.50
N VAL A 5 9.95 20.67 -11.20
CA VAL A 5 8.69 20.18 -10.61
C VAL A 5 8.79 18.72 -10.17
N TRP A 6 9.36 17.84 -11.01
CA TRP A 6 9.60 16.43 -10.65
C TRP A 6 10.59 16.27 -9.48
N PHE A 7 11.64 17.09 -9.44
CA PHE A 7 12.60 17.11 -8.34
C PHE A 7 11.96 17.57 -7.03
N LEU A 8 11.13 18.61 -7.07
CA LEU A 8 10.38 19.09 -5.90
C LEU A 8 9.36 18.06 -5.43
N LEU A 9 8.69 17.34 -6.34
CA LEU A 9 7.81 16.22 -6.00
C LEU A 9 8.58 15.09 -5.28
N GLY A 10 9.76 14.73 -5.77
CA GLY A 10 10.63 13.74 -5.13
C GLY A 10 11.10 14.16 -3.74
N ILE A 11 11.48 15.43 -3.57
CA ILE A 11 11.89 15.99 -2.27
C ILE A 11 10.72 15.99 -1.29
N ILE A 12 9.55 16.50 -1.71
CA ILE A 12 8.35 16.54 -0.85
C ILE A 12 7.93 15.12 -0.47
N GLY A 13 7.94 14.18 -1.42
CA GLY A 13 7.62 12.77 -1.16
C GLY A 13 8.61 12.08 -0.19
N GLY A 14 9.91 12.27 -0.40
CA GLY A 14 10.95 11.72 0.49
C GLY A 14 10.92 12.35 1.89
N PHE A 15 10.62 13.64 1.98
CA PHE A 15 10.48 14.36 3.24
C PHE A 15 9.24 13.91 4.02
N VAL A 16 8.10 13.72 3.35
CA VAL A 16 6.89 13.17 4.00
C VAL A 16 7.16 11.75 4.51
N ALA A 17 7.78 10.89 3.71
CA ALA A 17 8.13 9.52 4.13
C ALA A 17 9.07 9.52 5.36
N ALA A 18 10.14 10.32 5.33
CA ALA A 18 11.08 10.41 6.45
C ALA A 18 10.46 11.10 7.68
N HIS A 19 9.58 12.09 7.49
CA HIS A 19 8.94 12.81 8.57
C HIS A 19 7.86 11.97 9.27
N PHE A 20 7.11 11.15 8.51
CA PHE A 20 6.20 10.14 9.04
C PHE A 20 6.96 9.07 9.84
N MET A 21 8.13 8.65 9.35
CA MET A 21 8.97 7.66 10.03
C MET A 21 9.56 8.20 11.35
N ASN A 22 9.86 9.50 11.42
CA ASN A 22 10.67 10.07 12.49
C ASN A 22 9.87 10.67 13.66
N LYS A 23 8.57 11.01 13.52
CA LYS A 23 7.95 11.88 14.55
C LYS A 23 6.47 11.74 14.93
N ASP A 24 5.63 10.93 14.30
CA ASP A 24 4.18 11.05 14.54
C ASP A 24 3.46 9.75 14.95
N PRO A 25 2.81 9.69 16.14
CA PRO A 25 1.90 8.60 16.50
C PRO A 25 0.74 8.42 15.50
N ARG A 26 0.46 9.42 14.63
CA ARG A 26 -0.51 9.33 13.53
C ARG A 26 -0.06 8.51 12.32
N GLY A 27 1.26 8.26 12.20
CA GLY A 27 1.78 7.35 11.18
C GLY A 27 1.27 5.92 11.38
N HIS A 28 1.07 5.51 12.64
CA HIS A 28 0.46 4.22 12.97
C HIS A 28 -0.99 4.11 12.49
N GLU A 29 -1.81 5.15 12.63
CA GLU A 29 -3.21 5.12 12.19
C GLU A 29 -3.34 5.10 10.66
N LEU A 30 -2.52 5.89 9.96
CA LEU A 30 -2.50 5.87 8.50
C LEU A 30 -1.96 4.54 7.97
N LEU A 31 -0.87 4.00 8.53
CA LEU A 31 -0.36 2.68 8.19
C LEU A 31 -1.38 1.58 8.52
N ALA A 32 -2.07 1.64 9.67
CA ALA A 32 -3.11 0.68 10.02
C ALA A 32 -4.28 0.71 9.04
N SER A 33 -4.69 1.90 8.58
CA SER A 33 -5.75 2.03 7.58
C SER A 33 -5.34 1.51 6.20
N ILE A 34 -4.05 1.66 5.84
CA ILE A 34 -3.49 1.14 4.59
C ILE A 34 -3.35 -0.38 4.68
N ASP A 35 -2.83 -0.89 5.79
CA ASP A 35 -2.64 -2.32 6.07
C ASP A 35 -3.98 -3.06 6.05
N ALA A 36 -5.01 -2.51 6.68
CA ALA A 36 -6.37 -3.07 6.64
C ALA A 36 -6.90 -3.20 5.20
N ARG A 37 -6.74 -2.15 4.39
CA ARG A 37 -7.18 -2.15 2.98
C ARG A 37 -6.39 -3.15 2.13
N VAL A 38 -5.09 -3.28 2.37
CA VAL A 38 -4.23 -4.23 1.66
C VAL A 38 -4.57 -5.66 2.06
N ASN A 39 -4.84 -5.92 3.34
CA ASN A 39 -5.22 -7.22 3.84
C ASN A 39 -6.58 -7.67 3.29
N ASP A 40 -7.58 -6.79 3.28
CA ASP A 40 -8.90 -7.08 2.70
C ASP A 40 -8.80 -7.38 1.20
N PHE A 41 -8.02 -6.59 0.48
CA PHE A 41 -7.77 -6.81 -0.94
C PHE A 41 -7.08 -8.14 -1.20
N THR A 42 -6.02 -8.46 -0.44
CA THR A 42 -5.24 -9.69 -0.58
C THR A 42 -6.07 -10.92 -0.20
N GLY A 43 -6.92 -10.81 0.82
CA GLY A 43 -7.87 -11.85 1.22
C GLY A 43 -8.84 -12.19 0.10
N ALA A 44 -9.51 -11.18 -0.48
CA ALA A 44 -10.42 -11.37 -1.61
C ALA A 44 -9.71 -12.00 -2.83
N LEU A 45 -8.46 -11.61 -3.09
CA LEU A 45 -7.65 -12.18 -4.17
C LEU A 45 -7.30 -13.65 -3.90
N THR A 46 -6.96 -13.98 -2.66
CA THR A 46 -6.61 -15.34 -2.23
C THR A 46 -7.81 -16.26 -2.30
N ASP A 47 -8.98 -15.81 -1.88
CA ASP A 47 -10.22 -16.57 -1.95
C ASP A 47 -10.61 -16.86 -3.40
N ALA A 48 -10.50 -15.85 -4.29
CA ALA A 48 -10.73 -16.05 -5.72
C ALA A 48 -9.74 -17.05 -6.34
N TYR A 49 -8.46 -16.96 -5.97
CA TYR A 49 -7.45 -17.90 -6.44
C TYR A 49 -7.71 -19.33 -5.94
N ARG A 50 -8.05 -19.51 -4.67
CA ARG A 50 -8.42 -20.83 -4.12
C ARG A 50 -9.66 -21.40 -4.80
N ALA A 51 -10.69 -20.58 -5.04
CA ALA A 51 -11.88 -21.02 -5.75
C ALA A 51 -11.57 -21.48 -7.18
N GLU A 52 -10.62 -20.85 -7.86
CA GLU A 52 -10.18 -21.29 -9.18
C GLU A 52 -9.37 -22.60 -9.11
N VAL A 53 -8.45 -22.72 -8.16
CA VAL A 53 -7.68 -23.95 -7.93
C VAL A 53 -8.59 -25.13 -7.56
N GLU A 54 -9.63 -24.90 -6.76
CA GLU A 54 -10.64 -25.91 -6.41
C GLU A 54 -11.48 -26.32 -7.63
N ARG A 55 -11.79 -25.39 -8.54
CA ARG A 55 -12.46 -25.71 -9.80
C ARG A 55 -11.58 -26.53 -10.74
N GLU A 56 -10.30 -26.20 -10.82
CA GLU A 56 -9.34 -26.89 -11.68
C GLU A 56 -9.03 -28.29 -11.15
N SER A 57 -8.90 -28.47 -9.83
CA SER A 57 -8.63 -29.77 -9.21
C SER A 57 -9.84 -30.70 -9.12
N ALA A 58 -11.06 -30.19 -9.34
CA ALA A 58 -12.30 -30.97 -9.38
C ALA A 58 -12.69 -31.47 -10.79
N GLN A 59 -11.91 -31.13 -11.82
CA GLN A 59 -12.02 -31.69 -13.20
C GLN A 59 -11.02 -32.82 -13.41
#